data_AF-X1FD39-F1
#
_entry.id   AF-X1FD39-F1
#
_cell.length_a   1.000
_cell.length_b   1.000
_cell.length_c   1.000
_cell.angle_alpha   90.00
_cell.angle_beta   90.00
_cell.angle_gamma   90.00
#
_symmetry.space_group_name_H-M   'P 1'
#
loop_
_entity.id
_entity.type
_entity.pdbx_description
1 polymer ?
#
loop_
_entity_poly.entity_id
_entity_poly.type
_entity_poly.pdbx_seq_one_letter_code
_entity_poly.pdbx_strand_id
1 'polypeptide(L)' 'SEINPEIPYSLLVFHGDYQMKDLPITPRRQAVKCLEVAKRYLKNVHMGNKFLLGFS' A
#
# COMPACT_ATOMS: atom_id res chain seq x y z
N SER A 1 -15.84 14.85 -13.97
CA SER A 1 -14.93 15.47 -13.00
C SER A 1 -13.63 14.69 -13.01
N GLU A 2 -12.48 15.36 -13.15
CA GLU A 2 -11.15 14.72 -13.10
C GLU A 2 -10.64 14.66 -11.65
N ILE A 3 -9.89 13.59 -11.32
CA ILE A 3 -9.21 13.46 -10.03
C ILE A 3 -7.97 14.37 -10.06
N ASN A 4 -7.79 15.20 -9.03
CA ASN A 4 -6.58 16.02 -8.90
C ASN A 4 -5.34 15.13 -8.68
N PRO A 5 -4.35 15.14 -9.59
CA PRO A 5 -3.14 14.30 -9.46
C PRO A 5 -2.29 14.58 -8.21
N GLU A 6 -2.48 15.73 -7.57
CA GLU A 6 -1.74 16.15 -6.38
C GLU A 6 -2.31 15.56 -5.08
N ILE A 7 -3.47 14.91 -5.12
CA ILE A 7 -4.08 14.31 -3.91
C ILE A 7 -3.10 13.30 -3.30
N PRO A 8 -2.74 13.46 -2.02
CA PRO A 8 -1.85 12.52 -1.35
C PRO A 8 -2.54 11.17 -1.16
N TYR A 9 -1.82 10.08 -1.46
CA TYR A 9 -2.32 8.73 -1.30
C TYR A 9 -1.27 7.81 -0.65
N SER A 10 -1.61 7.29 0.52
CA SER A 10 -0.73 6.40 1.30
C SER A 10 -1.27 4.98 1.30
N LEU A 11 -0.50 4.06 0.70
CA LEU A 11 -0.73 2.62 0.76
C LEU A 11 -0.07 2.06 2.02
N LEU A 12 -0.82 1.37 2.88
CA LEU A 12 -0.28 0.77 4.10
C LEU A 12 -0.12 -0.74 3.91
N VAL A 13 1.09 -1.25 4.19
CA VAL A 13 1.29 -2.70 4.32
C VAL A 13 0.55 -3.16 5.56
N PHE A 14 -0.37 -4.10 5.39
CA PHE A 14 -1.17 -4.67 6.45
C PHE A 14 -0.49 -5.90 7.05
N HIS A 15 -0.51 -6.01 8.37
CA HIS A 15 -0.11 -7.18 9.16
C HIS A 15 -1.11 -7.36 10.31
N GLY A 16 -1.74 -8.52 10.39
CA GLY A 16 -2.86 -8.80 11.29
C GLY A 16 -2.43 -9.09 12.74
N ASP A 17 -1.87 -8.13 13.47
CA ASP A 17 -1.29 -8.39 14.80
C ASP A 17 -2.30 -8.63 15.94
N TYR A 18 -3.52 -8.07 15.86
CA TYR A 18 -4.48 -8.08 16.98
C TYR A 18 -5.77 -8.86 16.71
N GLN A 19 -6.82 -8.21 16.17
CA GLN A 19 -8.13 -8.83 15.94
C GLN A 19 -8.26 -9.54 14.58
N MET A 20 -7.26 -9.43 13.72
CA MET A 20 -7.28 -9.93 12.34
C MET A 20 -6.13 -10.91 12.08
N LYS A 21 -5.82 -11.75 13.07
CA LYS A 21 -4.71 -12.72 13.02
C LYS A 21 -4.89 -13.83 12.00
N ASP A 22 -6.12 -14.04 11.55
CA ASP A 22 -6.51 -14.97 10.50
C ASP A 22 -6.21 -14.43 9.09
N LEU A 23 -5.96 -13.12 8.96
CA LEU A 23 -5.62 -12.49 7.68
C LEU A 23 -4.10 -12.50 7.45
N PRO A 24 -3.64 -12.82 6.23
CA PRO A 24 -2.22 -12.80 5.91
C PRO A 24 -1.69 -11.36 5.85
N ILE A 25 -0.38 -11.23 5.99
CA ILE A 25 0.33 -10.00 5.65
C ILE A 25 0.09 -9.63 4.17
N THR A 26 0.08 -8.33 3.85
CA THR A 26 0.06 -7.90 2.44
C THR A 26 1.29 -8.44 1.70
N PRO A 27 1.11 -9.25 0.64
CA PRO A 27 2.24 -9.80 -0.10
C PRO A 27 3.07 -8.71 -0.78
N ARG A 28 4.40 -8.82 -0.73
CA ARG A 28 5.33 -7.88 -1.38
C ARG A 28 4.96 -7.58 -2.83
N ARG A 29 4.65 -8.63 -3.61
CA ARG A 29 4.27 -8.48 -5.02
C ARG A 29 3.02 -7.61 -5.20
N GLN A 30 2.02 -7.77 -4.32
CA GLN A 30 0.80 -6.98 -4.36
C GLN A 30 1.07 -5.54 -3.96
N ALA A 31 1.80 -5.31 -2.86
CA ALA A 31 2.14 -3.97 -2.39
C ALA A 31 2.88 -3.16 -3.47
N VAL A 32 3.88 -3.77 -4.13
CA VAL A 32 4.65 -3.13 -5.21
C VAL A 32 3.75 -2.83 -6.41
N LYS A 33 2.92 -3.80 -6.85
CA LYS A 33 2.00 -3.60 -7.98
C LYS A 33 1.00 -2.47 -7.71
N CYS A 34 0.44 -2.39 -6.50
CA CYS A 34 -0.46 -1.31 -6.11
C CYS A 34 0.23 0.05 -6.15
N LEU A 35 1.46 0.14 -5.65
CA LEU A 35 2.26 1.38 -5.69
C LEU A 35 2.55 1.83 -7.12
N GLU A 36 2.95 0.90 -8.00
CA GLU A 36 3.21 1.18 -9.41
C GLU A 36 1.96 1.68 -10.14
N VAL A 37 0.81 1.03 -9.93
CA VAL A 37 -0.46 1.45 -10.54
C VAL A 37 -0.88 2.82 -10.02
N ALA A 38 -0.85 3.04 -8.70
CA ALA A 38 -1.25 4.32 -8.12
C ALA A 38 -0.40 5.50 -8.63
N LYS A 39 0.90 5.29 -8.81
CA LYS A 39 1.82 6.30 -9.37
C LYS A 39 1.54 6.67 -10.83
N ARG A 40 0.75 5.88 -11.57
CA ARG A 40 0.31 6.24 -12.93
C ARG A 40 -0.77 7.32 -12.94
N TYR A 41 -1.49 7.50 -11.82
CA TYR A 41 -2.64 8.40 -11.72
C TYR A 41 -2.41 9.55 -10.74
N LEU A 42 -1.62 9.33 -9.69
CA LEU A 42 -1.33 10.32 -8.65
C LEU A 42 0.18 10.55 -8.52
N LYS A 43 0.57 11.79 -8.25
CA LYS A 43 1.98 12.17 -8.07
C LYS A 43 2.48 11.88 -6.66
N ASN A 44 1.63 12.10 -5.66
CA ASN A 44 1.99 12.05 -4.25
C ASN A 44 1.59 10.70 -3.61
N VAL A 45 2.22 9.62 -4.08
CA VAL A 45 1.94 8.26 -3.61
C VAL A 45 3.06 7.72 -2.72
N HIS A 46 2.69 7.31 -1.51
CA HIS A 46 3.59 6.76 -0.52
C HIS A 46 3.19 5.34 -0.14
N MET A 47 4.17 4.52 0.25
CA MET A 47 3.92 3.23 0.90
C MET A 47 4.38 3.34 2.36
N GLY A 48 3.46 3.21 3.30
CA GLY A 48 3.73 3.12 4.73
C GLY A 48 4.01 1.68 5.16
N ASN A 49 4.53 1.51 6.37
CA ASN A 49 4.86 0.22 6.98
C ASN A 49 5.73 -0.71 6.10
N LYS A 50 6.62 -0.14 5.27
CA LYS A 50 7.44 -0.92 4.33
C LYS A 50 8.32 -1.98 5.01
N PHE A 51 8.68 -1.76 6.27
CA PHE A 51 9.44 -2.72 7.08
C PHE A 51 8.71 -4.05 7.25
N LEU A 52 7.37 -4.06 7.16
CA LEU A 52 6.57 -5.28 7.22
C LEU A 52 6.76 -6.18 5.98
N LEU A 53 7.22 -5.64 4.85
CA LEU A 53 7.48 -6.43 3.63
C LEU A 53 8.60 -7.47 3.77
N GLY A 54 9.33 -7.47 4.88
CA GLY A 54 10.27 -8.54 5.22
C GLY A 54 9.62 -9.80 5.78
N PHE A 55 8.35 -9.73 6.21
CA PHE A 55 7.59 -10.85 6.75
C PHE A 55 6.65 -11.52 5.72
N SER A 56 6.64 -11.01 4.47
CA SER A 56 5.78 -11.49 3.38
C SER A 56 6.49 -12.42 2.42
#